data_AF-A0A9E5Z6S1-F1
#
_entry.id   AF-A0A9E5Z6S1-F1
#
_cell.length_a   1.000
_cell.length_b   1.000
_cell.length_c   1.000
_cell.angle_alpha   90.00
_cell.angle_beta   90.00
_cell.angle_gamma   90.00
#
_symmetry.space_group_name_H-M   'P 1'
#
loop_
_entity.id
_entity.type
_entity.pdbx_description
1 polymer ?
#
loop_
_entity_poly.entity_id
_entity_poly.type
_entity_poly.pdbx_seq_one_letter_code
_entity_poly.pdbx_strand_id
1 'polypeptide(L)'
;MIKKPAKLFGLAALLLMVAMLLTLSACGQTALAPTSTSGESPAATDEPAAAVVYELTIAPPNTPTPRPLLPGRWCGEGIVELPCGPGIELGKEYSFTLYTHCGVRRAYFDGRHWITEPELSVRNGNPPPGWGNPIDKGSMKMITENLARYTSASGAVAEFRPLAEGEEDVWSCD
;
A
#
# COMPACT_ATOMS: atom_id res chain seq x y z
N MET A 1 8.17 -47.38 19.25
CA MET A 1 8.70 -46.57 20.36
C MET A 1 10.21 -46.47 20.23
N ILE A 2 10.72 -45.34 19.69
CA ILE A 2 12.15 -45.03 19.63
C ILE A 2 12.29 -43.55 19.99
N LYS A 3 12.81 -43.26 21.18
CA LYS A 3 13.08 -41.91 21.71
C LYS A 3 14.27 -41.31 20.95
N LYS A 4 14.10 -40.15 20.33
CA LYS A 4 15.22 -39.32 19.83
C LYS A 4 15.64 -38.32 20.92
N PRO A 5 16.94 -38.12 21.18
CA PRO A 5 17.41 -37.17 22.19
C PRO A 5 17.37 -35.73 21.67
N ALA A 6 16.87 -34.83 22.52
CA ALA A 6 16.91 -33.39 22.34
C ALA A 6 18.36 -32.89 22.44
N LYS A 7 18.83 -32.19 21.40
CA LYS A 7 20.12 -31.51 21.41
C LYS A 7 19.96 -30.13 22.04
N LEU A 8 20.51 -30.03 23.25
CA LEU A 8 20.82 -28.84 24.01
C LEU A 8 21.96 -28.07 23.29
N PHE A 9 21.63 -27.11 22.43
CA PHE A 9 22.60 -26.18 21.85
C PHE A 9 21.91 -24.82 21.70
N GLY A 10 22.40 -23.77 22.37
CA GLY A 10 21.97 -22.41 22.07
C GLY A 10 21.92 -21.40 23.21
N LEU A 11 22.28 -21.76 24.45
CA LEU A 11 22.37 -20.79 25.57
C LEU A 11 23.52 -19.77 25.40
N ALA A 12 24.36 -19.91 24.36
CA ALA A 12 25.47 -19.01 24.06
C ALA A 12 25.09 -17.84 23.12
N ALA A 13 23.94 -17.88 22.44
CA ALA A 13 23.54 -16.80 21.52
C ALA A 13 22.81 -15.63 22.21
N LEU A 14 22.28 -15.85 23.42
CA LEU A 14 21.51 -14.85 24.17
C LEU A 14 22.40 -13.76 24.80
N LEU A 15 23.69 -14.03 24.99
CA LEU A 15 24.64 -13.09 25.61
C LEU A 15 25.23 -12.06 24.64
N LEU A 16 25.04 -12.23 23.32
CA LEU A 16 25.58 -11.33 22.30
C LEU A 16 24.59 -10.24 21.84
N MET A 17 23.28 -10.43 22.07
CA MET A 17 22.25 -9.43 21.70
C MET A 17 22.08 -8.29 22.72
N VAL A 18 22.53 -8.46 23.97
CA VAL A 18 22.39 -7.42 25.01
C VAL A 18 23.45 -6.31 24.89
N ALA A 19 24.54 -6.52 24.15
CA ALA A 19 25.62 -5.54 23.99
C ALA A 19 25.40 -4.51 22.87
N MET A 20 24.32 -4.63 22.07
CA MET A 20 24.05 -3.72 20.94
C MET A 20 22.98 -2.67 21.26
N LEU A 21 22.79 -2.36 22.55
CA LEU A 21 21.80 -1.40 23.04
C LEU A 21 22.38 -0.04 23.49
N LEU A 22 23.67 0.24 23.30
CA LEU A 22 24.29 1.45 23.83
C LEU A 22 25.38 2.04 22.92
N THR A 23 25.00 2.67 21.81
CA THR A 23 25.83 3.74 21.22
C THR A 23 24.95 4.86 20.66
N LEU A 24 24.98 5.96 21.40
CA LEU A 24 24.36 7.25 21.16
C LEU A 24 24.76 7.84 19.80
N SER A 25 23.84 8.57 19.17
CA SER A 25 24.20 9.85 18.56
C SER A 25 23.01 10.81 18.60
N ALA A 26 23.00 11.62 19.64
CA ALA A 26 22.20 12.83 19.73
C ALA A 26 22.91 13.96 18.97
N CYS A 27 22.27 14.45 17.92
CA CYS A 27 22.35 15.81 17.39
C CYS A 27 20.97 16.03 16.75
N GLY A 28 20.05 16.80 17.32
CA GLY A 28 20.24 18.20 17.68
C GLY A 28 19.95 19.04 16.44
N GLN A 29 18.68 19.40 16.23
CA GLN A 29 18.31 20.54 15.39
C GLN A 29 16.95 21.09 15.82
N THR A 30 17.01 21.92 16.85
CA THR A 30 16.04 22.96 17.13
C THR A 30 16.47 24.18 16.30
N ALA A 31 15.68 24.57 15.30
CA ALA A 31 15.73 25.90 14.71
C ALA A 31 14.38 26.14 14.00
N LEU A 32 13.45 26.81 14.69
CA LEU A 32 13.18 28.25 14.62
C LEU A 32 12.15 28.56 13.53
N ALA A 33 10.92 28.83 14.00
CA ALA A 33 9.89 29.48 13.23
C ALA A 33 10.32 30.91 12.86
N PRO A 34 10.03 31.40 11.64
CA PRO A 34 10.11 32.82 11.36
C PRO A 34 8.84 33.52 11.89
N THR A 35 8.98 34.19 13.04
CA THR A 35 8.14 35.33 13.40
C THR A 35 8.59 36.51 12.54
N SER A 36 7.82 36.86 11.52
CA SER A 36 8.08 38.08 10.75
C SER A 36 7.27 39.24 11.31
N THR A 37 8.00 40.05 12.07
CA THR A 37 7.81 41.43 12.47
C THR A 37 6.87 42.29 11.62
N SER A 38 6.07 43.03 12.40
CA SER A 38 5.34 44.26 12.12
C SER A 38 6.23 45.39 11.59
N GLY A 39 5.85 46.01 10.47
CA GLY A 39 6.30 47.35 10.04
C GLY A 39 5.04 48.14 9.67
N GLU A 40 4.64 49.08 10.51
CA GLU A 40 4.92 50.52 10.39
C GLU A 40 4.03 51.19 9.33
N SER A 41 3.10 51.99 9.85
CA SER A 41 2.13 52.82 9.13
C SER A 41 2.82 54.03 8.48
N PRO A 42 2.31 54.47 7.32
CA PRO A 42 2.20 55.90 7.09
C PRO A 42 0.75 56.33 6.83
N ALA A 43 0.48 57.55 7.30
CA ALA A 43 -0.79 58.24 7.25
C ALA A 43 -1.21 58.61 5.82
N ALA A 44 -2.52 58.46 5.59
CA ALA A 44 -3.43 59.30 4.81
C ALA A 44 -2.88 60.13 3.63
N THR A 45 -3.35 59.79 2.43
CA THR A 45 -3.99 60.77 1.54
C THR A 45 -5.21 60.13 0.88
N ASP A 46 -6.31 60.85 0.96
CA ASP A 46 -7.66 60.59 0.50
C ASP A 46 -7.73 60.55 -1.05
N GLU A 47 -8.12 59.43 -1.65
CA GLU A 47 -8.69 59.36 -3.00
C GLU A 47 -9.60 58.12 -3.10
N PRO A 48 -10.88 58.24 -3.49
CA PRO A 48 -11.76 57.09 -3.64
C PRO A 48 -11.52 56.44 -5.01
N ALA A 49 -10.45 55.65 -5.12
CA ALA A 49 -10.35 54.66 -6.18
C ALA A 49 -11.16 53.43 -5.76
N ALA A 50 -12.20 53.10 -6.53
CA ALA A 50 -13.07 51.95 -6.32
C ALA A 50 -12.25 50.69 -6.01
N ALA A 51 -12.35 50.23 -4.75
CA ALA A 51 -11.78 48.97 -4.32
C ALA A 51 -12.54 47.85 -5.03
N VAL A 52 -11.96 47.35 -6.12
CA VAL A 52 -12.40 46.12 -6.74
C VAL A 52 -11.96 45.00 -5.82
N VAL A 53 -12.90 44.52 -5.01
CA VAL A 53 -12.72 43.31 -4.20
C VAL A 53 -12.68 42.14 -5.18
N TYR A 54 -11.48 41.73 -5.58
CA TYR A 54 -11.30 40.47 -6.27
C TYR A 54 -11.36 39.38 -5.21
N GLU A 55 -12.56 38.83 -4.99
CA GLU A 55 -12.73 37.59 -4.26
C GLU A 55 -11.98 36.51 -5.06
N LEU A 56 -10.78 36.17 -4.62
CA LEU A 56 -9.99 35.10 -5.21
C LEU A 56 -10.66 33.80 -4.81
N THR A 57 -11.66 33.37 -5.59
CA THR A 57 -12.27 32.06 -5.44
C THR A 57 -11.20 31.02 -5.74
N ILE A 58 -10.55 30.52 -4.69
CA ILE A 58 -9.67 29.35 -4.77
C ILE A 58 -10.57 28.22 -5.24
N ALA A 59 -10.49 27.88 -6.53
CA ALA A 59 -11.14 26.68 -7.06
C ALA A 59 -10.72 25.49 -6.19
N PRO A 60 -11.64 24.58 -5.82
CA PRO A 60 -11.27 23.39 -5.08
C PRO A 60 -10.10 22.70 -5.81
N PRO A 61 -9.10 22.17 -5.08
CA PRO A 61 -7.99 21.46 -5.72
C PRO A 61 -8.60 20.45 -6.68
N ASN A 62 -8.15 20.47 -7.94
CA ASN A 62 -8.67 19.61 -9.01
C ASN A 62 -8.67 18.16 -8.52
N THR A 63 -9.79 17.68 -7.96
CA THR A 63 -9.93 16.29 -7.59
C THR A 63 -9.84 15.55 -8.91
N PRO A 64 -8.81 14.74 -9.17
CA PRO A 64 -8.74 14.01 -10.41
C PRO A 64 -10.02 13.18 -10.48
N THR A 65 -10.86 13.48 -11.47
CA THR A 65 -12.05 12.67 -11.73
C THR A 65 -11.59 11.23 -11.83
N PRO A 66 -12.11 10.30 -11.00
CA PRO A 66 -11.70 8.91 -11.04
C PRO A 66 -11.82 8.42 -12.48
N ARG A 67 -10.69 8.16 -13.14
CA ARG A 67 -10.72 7.67 -14.51
C ARG A 67 -11.16 6.21 -14.40
N PRO A 68 -12.26 5.81 -15.08
CA PRO A 68 -12.62 4.41 -15.11
C PRO A 68 -11.41 3.60 -15.57
N LEU A 69 -11.07 2.53 -14.84
CA LEU A 69 -9.99 1.64 -15.23
C LEU A 69 -10.26 1.18 -16.67
N LEU A 70 -9.33 1.48 -17.58
CA LEU A 70 -9.42 1.00 -18.96
C LEU A 70 -9.55 -0.53 -18.95
N PRO A 71 -10.33 -1.12 -19.87
CA PRO A 71 -10.43 -2.57 -19.97
C PRO A 71 -9.04 -3.19 -20.14
N GLY A 72 -8.68 -4.11 -19.24
CA GLY A 72 -7.37 -4.77 -19.23
C GLY A 72 -6.30 -4.10 -18.35
N ARG A 73 -6.61 -3.00 -17.65
CA ARG A 73 -5.72 -2.47 -16.60
C ARG A 73 -5.91 -3.27 -15.31
N TRP A 74 -4.89 -4.02 -14.93
CA TRP A 74 -4.72 -4.54 -13.56
C TRP A 74 -4.16 -3.43 -12.65
N CYS A 75 -4.41 -3.54 -11.35
CA CYS A 75 -3.89 -2.59 -10.37
C CYS A 75 -2.36 -2.59 -10.31
N GLY A 76 -1.78 -1.43 -10.00
CA GLY A 76 -0.35 -1.23 -9.80
C GLY A 76 -0.05 0.15 -9.20
N GLU A 77 1.21 0.39 -8.83
CA GLU A 77 1.68 1.57 -8.06
C GLU A 77 1.32 2.95 -8.64
N GLY A 78 1.08 3.04 -9.94
CA GLY A 78 0.69 4.29 -10.61
C GLY A 78 -0.83 4.52 -10.74
N ILE A 79 -1.66 3.66 -10.16
CA ILE A 79 -3.13 3.74 -10.27
C ILE A 79 -3.71 4.09 -8.89
N VAL A 80 -4.26 5.30 -8.79
CA VAL A 80 -4.76 5.86 -7.52
C VAL A 80 -6.26 5.72 -7.36
N GLU A 81 -6.98 5.30 -8.41
CA GLU A 81 -8.39 4.99 -8.33
C GLU A 81 -8.65 3.70 -7.57
N LEU A 82 -9.76 3.63 -6.83
CA LEU A 82 -10.19 2.40 -6.19
C LEU A 82 -10.50 1.32 -7.25
N PRO A 83 -10.12 0.06 -7.02
CA PRO A 83 -9.56 -0.47 -5.77
C PRO A 83 -8.03 -0.44 -5.65
N CYS A 84 -7.33 0.17 -6.60
CA CYS A 84 -5.87 0.15 -6.66
C CYS A 84 -5.23 1.14 -5.70
N GLY A 85 -5.80 2.34 -5.58
CA GLY A 85 -5.36 3.36 -4.64
C GLY A 85 -5.83 3.13 -3.20
N PRO A 86 -5.33 3.94 -2.25
CA PRO A 86 -5.69 3.83 -0.85
C PRO A 86 -7.14 4.24 -0.57
N GLY A 87 -7.68 3.78 0.55
CA GLY A 87 -9.00 4.17 1.04
C GLY A 87 -10.08 3.12 0.77
N ILE A 88 -9.69 1.85 0.69
CA ILE A 88 -10.63 0.73 0.65
C ILE A 88 -11.43 0.67 1.96
N GLU A 89 -12.74 0.49 1.83
CA GLU A 89 -13.62 0.25 2.97
C GLU A 89 -13.59 -1.24 3.36
N LEU A 90 -13.39 -1.52 4.64
CA LEU A 90 -13.46 -2.89 5.17
C LEU A 90 -14.84 -3.51 4.89
N GLY A 91 -14.83 -4.78 4.46
CA GLY A 91 -16.04 -5.56 4.18
C GLY A 91 -16.71 -5.24 2.84
N LYS A 92 -16.31 -4.18 2.13
CA LYS A 92 -16.86 -3.82 0.81
C LYS A 92 -16.17 -4.59 -0.31
N GLU A 93 -16.95 -5.02 -1.29
CA GLU A 93 -16.45 -5.71 -2.48
C GLU A 93 -16.19 -4.72 -3.61
N TYR A 94 -15.05 -4.89 -4.26
CA TYR A 94 -14.62 -4.09 -5.39
C TYR A 94 -14.32 -4.99 -6.58
N SER A 95 -14.81 -4.64 -7.76
CA SER A 95 -14.45 -5.33 -9.00
C SER A 95 -12.94 -5.28 -9.21
N PHE A 96 -12.33 -6.43 -9.49
CA PHE A 96 -10.88 -6.56 -9.54
C PHE A 96 -10.44 -7.49 -10.68
N THR A 97 -9.36 -7.11 -11.37
CA THR A 97 -8.68 -7.96 -12.35
C THR A 97 -7.35 -8.38 -11.77
N LEU A 98 -7.21 -9.68 -11.50
CA LEU A 98 -6.04 -10.29 -10.90
C LEU A 98 -5.12 -10.81 -12.01
N TYR A 99 -3.82 -10.53 -11.89
CA TYR A 99 -2.82 -11.09 -12.78
C TYR A 99 -2.40 -12.47 -12.28
N THR A 100 -2.53 -13.48 -13.13
CA THR A 100 -2.42 -14.90 -12.75
C THR A 100 -1.46 -15.69 -13.62
N HIS A 101 -0.71 -15.04 -14.53
CA HIS A 101 0.17 -15.75 -15.47
C HIS A 101 1.23 -16.62 -14.76
N CYS A 102 1.76 -16.15 -13.63
CA CYS A 102 2.73 -16.86 -12.78
C CYS A 102 2.07 -17.67 -11.65
N GLY A 103 0.79 -17.97 -11.77
CA GLY A 103 -0.04 -18.35 -10.63
C GLY A 103 -0.63 -17.15 -9.90
N VAL A 104 -1.40 -17.43 -8.86
CA VAL A 104 -2.01 -16.42 -8.00
C VAL A 104 -1.05 -16.14 -6.86
N ARG A 105 -0.34 -15.01 -6.96
CA ARG A 105 0.80 -14.71 -6.09
C ARG A 105 0.78 -13.33 -5.49
N ARG A 106 0.51 -12.32 -6.30
CA ARG A 106 0.59 -10.91 -5.91
C ARG A 106 -0.65 -10.15 -6.38
N ALA A 107 -1.02 -9.15 -5.60
CA ALA A 107 -2.03 -8.18 -5.98
C ALA A 107 -1.61 -6.79 -5.47
N TYR A 108 -1.89 -5.76 -6.27
CA TYR A 108 -1.81 -4.38 -5.80
C TYR A 108 -3.22 -3.92 -5.42
N PHE A 109 -3.45 -3.57 -4.17
CA PHE A 109 -4.77 -3.27 -3.64
C PHE A 109 -4.65 -2.36 -2.43
N ASP A 110 -5.56 -1.38 -2.30
CA ASP A 110 -5.50 -0.38 -1.22
C ASP A 110 -4.16 0.38 -1.17
N GLY A 111 -3.60 0.69 -2.34
CA GLY A 111 -2.36 1.45 -2.46
C GLY A 111 -1.09 0.72 -2.00
N ARG A 112 -1.13 -0.61 -1.86
CA ARG A 112 0.04 -1.40 -1.44
C ARG A 112 0.08 -2.80 -2.07
N HIS A 113 1.23 -3.46 -1.93
CA HIS A 113 1.42 -4.84 -2.35
C HIS A 113 0.87 -5.83 -1.33
N TRP A 114 0.25 -6.87 -1.87
CA TRP A 114 -0.29 -8.00 -1.15
C TRP A 114 0.25 -9.28 -1.77
N ILE A 115 0.56 -10.26 -0.93
CA ILE A 115 1.04 -11.58 -1.35
C ILE A 115 0.04 -12.65 -0.93
N THR A 116 -0.19 -13.62 -1.81
CA THR A 116 -1.14 -14.71 -1.59
C THR A 116 -0.60 -15.67 -0.51
N GLU A 117 -1.46 -16.05 0.43
CA GLU A 117 -1.13 -17.02 1.46
C GLU A 117 -2.31 -17.99 1.69
N PRO A 118 -2.15 -19.31 1.46
CA PRO A 118 -0.95 -19.98 0.93
C PRO A 118 -0.68 -19.64 -0.55
N GLU A 119 0.53 -19.91 -1.04
CA GLU A 119 0.83 -19.75 -2.47
C GLU A 119 -0.09 -20.64 -3.33
N LEU A 120 -0.65 -20.07 -4.40
CA LEU A 120 -1.53 -20.75 -5.34
C LEU A 120 -0.88 -20.82 -6.72
N SER A 121 0.01 -21.79 -6.90
CA SER A 121 0.68 -22.09 -8.17
C SER A 121 0.81 -23.59 -8.39
N VAL A 122 0.94 -24.02 -9.66
CA VAL A 122 1.34 -25.40 -10.02
C VAL A 122 2.79 -25.44 -10.46
N ARG A 123 3.36 -26.65 -10.59
CA ARG A 123 4.79 -26.96 -10.82
C ARG A 123 5.50 -26.24 -11.99
N ASN A 124 4.77 -25.49 -12.81
CA ASN A 124 5.25 -24.72 -13.96
C ASN A 124 4.99 -23.19 -13.81
N GLY A 125 4.62 -22.71 -12.62
CA GLY A 125 4.27 -21.31 -12.42
C GLY A 125 2.97 -20.90 -13.11
N ASN A 126 2.07 -21.84 -13.42
CA ASN A 126 0.74 -21.51 -13.92
C ASN A 126 -0.27 -21.45 -12.76
N PRO A 127 -1.42 -20.77 -12.93
CA PRO A 127 -2.46 -20.80 -11.92
C PRO A 127 -3.13 -22.18 -11.86
N PRO A 128 -3.68 -22.59 -10.69
CA PRO A 128 -4.41 -23.83 -10.57
C PRO A 128 -5.65 -23.88 -11.49
N PRO A 129 -6.23 -25.08 -11.75
CA PRO A 129 -7.51 -25.18 -12.44
C PRO A 129 -8.60 -24.33 -11.77
N GLY A 130 -9.44 -23.69 -12.58
CA GLY A 130 -10.51 -22.80 -12.11
C GLY A 130 -10.14 -21.31 -12.10
N TRP A 131 -8.90 -20.96 -12.41
CA TRP A 131 -8.44 -19.58 -12.56
C TRP A 131 -8.23 -19.25 -14.04
N GLY A 132 -8.52 -18.01 -14.43
CA GLY A 132 -8.11 -17.47 -15.73
C GLY A 132 -6.58 -17.38 -15.87
N ASN A 133 -6.10 -17.31 -17.11
CA ASN A 133 -4.68 -17.21 -17.45
C ASN A 133 -4.54 -16.39 -18.76
N PRO A 134 -3.81 -15.25 -18.81
CA PRO A 134 -2.91 -14.71 -17.79
C PRO A 134 -3.57 -13.80 -16.76
N ILE A 135 -4.90 -13.65 -16.84
CA ILE A 135 -5.70 -12.82 -15.94
C ILE A 135 -6.95 -13.55 -15.48
N ASP A 136 -7.40 -13.22 -14.28
CA ASP A 136 -8.67 -13.66 -13.71
C ASP A 136 -9.53 -12.45 -13.31
N LYS A 137 -10.84 -12.53 -13.55
CA LYS A 137 -11.80 -11.46 -13.23
C LYS A 137 -12.66 -11.88 -12.04
N GLY A 138 -12.85 -10.98 -11.09
CA GLY A 138 -13.56 -11.28 -9.85
C GLY A 138 -13.78 -10.03 -9.01
N SER A 139 -13.92 -10.24 -7.71
CA SER A 139 -13.97 -9.17 -6.72
C SER A 139 -12.89 -9.32 -5.66
N MET A 140 -12.36 -8.19 -5.18
CA MET A 140 -11.46 -8.11 -4.04
C MET A 140 -12.21 -7.46 -2.88
N LYS A 141 -12.00 -7.97 -1.66
CA LYS A 141 -12.56 -7.43 -0.43
C LYS A 141 -11.49 -7.39 0.65
N MET A 142 -11.34 -6.26 1.32
CA MET A 142 -10.55 -6.19 2.54
C MET A 142 -11.39 -6.74 3.70
N ILE A 143 -10.97 -7.87 4.27
CA ILE A 143 -11.64 -8.49 5.41
C ILE A 143 -11.16 -7.84 6.70
N THR A 144 -9.84 -7.62 6.81
CA THR A 144 -9.18 -6.86 7.87
C THR A 144 -8.01 -6.09 7.25
N GLU A 145 -7.37 -5.20 8.00
CA GLU A 145 -6.19 -4.46 7.54
C GLU A 145 -5.04 -5.37 7.04
N ASN A 146 -4.99 -6.61 7.53
CA ASN A 146 -3.97 -7.60 7.20
C ASN A 146 -4.50 -8.82 6.43
N LEU A 147 -5.76 -8.79 5.97
CA LEU A 147 -6.36 -9.87 5.20
C LEU A 147 -7.26 -9.31 4.10
N ALA A 148 -6.88 -9.56 2.86
CA ALA A 148 -7.72 -9.32 1.70
C ALA A 148 -8.09 -10.66 1.07
N ARG A 149 -9.32 -10.76 0.57
CA ARG A 149 -9.82 -11.95 -0.12
C ARG A 149 -10.24 -11.58 -1.53
N TYR A 150 -9.74 -12.34 -2.49
CA TYR A 150 -10.21 -12.35 -3.86
C TYR A 150 -11.18 -13.49 -4.09
N THR A 151 -12.28 -13.22 -4.78
CA THR A 151 -13.23 -14.22 -5.26
C THR A 151 -13.31 -14.12 -6.78
N SER A 152 -12.89 -15.18 -7.47
CA SER A 152 -12.98 -15.31 -8.91
C SER A 152 -14.43 -15.38 -9.37
N ALA A 153 -14.71 -14.95 -10.60
CA ALA A 153 -15.99 -15.18 -11.25
C ALA A 153 -16.33 -16.69 -11.38
N SER A 154 -15.33 -17.57 -11.35
CA SER A 154 -15.53 -19.03 -11.31
C SER A 154 -15.89 -19.58 -9.93
N GLY A 155 -15.78 -18.76 -8.88
CA GLY A 155 -15.94 -19.16 -7.48
C GLY A 155 -14.66 -19.58 -6.78
N ALA A 156 -13.51 -19.61 -7.47
CA ALA A 156 -12.20 -19.82 -6.81
C ALA A 156 -11.87 -18.66 -5.85
N VAL A 157 -11.15 -18.95 -4.77
CA VAL A 157 -10.83 -17.98 -3.73
C VAL A 157 -9.33 -17.94 -3.47
N ALA A 158 -8.79 -16.73 -3.31
CA ALA A 158 -7.42 -16.51 -2.83
C ALA A 158 -7.43 -15.53 -1.66
N GLU A 159 -6.62 -15.83 -0.65
CA GLU A 159 -6.39 -14.95 0.49
C GLU A 159 -5.02 -14.32 0.37
N PHE A 160 -4.92 -13.08 0.82
CA PHE A 160 -3.72 -12.29 0.73
C PHE A 160 -3.45 -11.60 2.05
N ARG A 161 -2.16 -11.52 2.40
CA ARG A 161 -1.65 -10.65 3.45
C ARG A 161 -0.85 -9.50 2.83
N PRO A 162 -0.65 -8.39 3.56
CA PRO A 162 0.27 -7.35 3.11
C PRO A 162 1.67 -7.93 2.92
N LEU A 163 2.35 -7.48 1.86
CA LEU A 163 3.79 -7.68 1.74
C LEU A 163 4.48 -6.76 2.76
N ALA A 164 5.29 -7.31 3.66
CA ALA A 164 5.94 -6.50 4.68
C ALA A 164 7.01 -5.60 4.06
N GLU A 165 7.27 -4.45 4.69
CA GLU A 165 8.37 -3.58 4.26
C GLU A 165 9.70 -4.33 4.34
N GLY A 166 10.47 -4.29 3.25
CA GLY A 166 11.75 -5.01 3.15
C GLY A 166 11.63 -6.52 2.93
N GLU A 167 10.41 -7.07 2.83
CA GLU A 167 10.20 -8.45 2.39
C GLU A 167 10.42 -8.51 0.88
N GLU A 168 11.49 -9.20 0.46
CA GLU A 168 11.71 -9.49 -0.95
C GLU A 168 10.76 -10.60 -1.39
N ASP A 169 10.07 -10.36 -2.50
CA ASP A 169 9.34 -11.43 -3.15
C ASP A 169 10.34 -12.32 -3.90
N VAL A 170 10.72 -13.42 -3.26
CA VAL A 170 11.70 -14.40 -3.77
C VAL A 170 11.20 -15.21 -4.97
N TRP A 171 9.98 -14.96 -5.46
CA TRP A 171 9.40 -15.69 -6.59
C TRP A 171 9.56 -14.93 -7.90
N SER A 172 10.66 -15.23 -8.59
CA SER A 172 10.85 -14.85 -9.99
C SER A 172 10.17 -15.88 -10.91
N CYS A 173 9.43 -15.37 -11.90
CA CYS A 173 8.86 -16.15 -13.01
C CYS A 173 9.27 -15.56 -14.37
N ASP A 174 10.37 -14.82 -14.38
CA ASP A 174 10.99 -14.24 -15.57
C ASP A 174 12.07 -15.18 -16.15
#